data_AF-A0ABD5T428-F1
#
_entry.id   AF-A0ABD5T428-F1
#
_cell.length_a   1.000
_cell.length_b   1.000
_cell.length_c   1.000
_cell.angle_alpha   90.00
_cell.angle_beta   90.00
_cell.angle_gamma   90.00
#
_symmetry.space_group_name_H-M   'P 1'
#
loop_
_entity.id
_entity.type
_entity.pdbx_description
1 polymer ?
#
loop_
_entity_poly.entity_id
_entity_poly.type
_entity_poly.pdbx_seq_one_letter_code
_entity_poly.pdbx_strand_id
1 'polypeptide(L)' 'MPDTKAGRERKGKNKRRQLESRLNRRELDADDEPPEPTADGADTEYLASDGDSAR' A
#
# COMPACT_ATOMS: atom_id res chain seq x y z
N MET A 1 9.07 6.07 -29.76
CA MET A 1 9.80 7.16 -29.08
C MET A 1 9.44 7.23 -27.61
N PRO A 2 10.40 7.00 -26.70
CA PRO A 2 10.21 7.07 -25.25
C PRO A 2 9.87 8.48 -24.73
N ASP A 3 10.12 9.53 -25.52
CA ASP A 3 9.93 10.93 -25.11
C ASP A 3 8.64 11.61 -25.60
N THR A 4 7.75 10.83 -26.22
CA THR A 4 6.43 11.34 -26.65
C THR A 4 5.42 11.18 -25.52
N LYS A 5 4.39 12.05 -25.48
CA LYS A 5 3.22 11.89 -24.58
C LYS A 5 2.67 10.45 -24.64
N ALA A 6 2.48 9.91 -25.85
CA ALA A 6 2.04 8.54 -26.05
C ALA A 6 3.03 7.49 -25.52
N GLY A 7 4.34 7.72 -25.66
CA GLY A 7 5.38 6.86 -25.08
C GLY A 7 5.36 6.86 -23.55
N ARG A 8 5.21 8.04 -22.95
CA ARG A 8 5.10 8.23 -21.49
C ARG A 8 3.81 7.60 -20.93
N GLU A 9 2.68 7.78 -21.60
CA GLU A 9 1.40 7.17 -21.21
C GLU A 9 1.46 5.64 -21.31
N ARG A 10 2.03 5.09 -22.38
CA ARG A 10 2.24 3.65 -22.52
C ARG A 10 3.16 3.09 -21.42
N LYS A 11 4.26 3.78 -21.10
CA LYS A 11 5.16 3.42 -20.00
C LYS A 11 4.44 3.48 -18.65
N GLY A 12 3.63 4.51 -18.41
CA GLY A 12 2.81 4.65 -17.20
C GLY A 12 1.78 3.53 -17.04
N LYS A 13 1.05 3.19 -18.12
CA LYS A 13 0.12 2.06 -18.15
C LYS A 13 0.84 0.73 -17.90
N ASN A 14 2.00 0.53 -18.52
CA ASN A 14 2.82 -0.66 -18.28
C ASN A 14 3.30 -0.74 -16.82
N LYS A 15 3.66 0.39 -16.19
CA LYS A 15 4.03 0.42 -14.78
C LYS A 15 2.87 0.05 -13.85
N ARG A 16 1.65 0.53 -14.13
CA ARG A 16 0.45 0.13 -13.36
C ARG A 16 0.21 -1.38 -13.45
N ARG A 17 0.24 -1.93 -14.67
CA ARG A 17 0.11 -3.38 -14.88
C ARG A 17 1.24 -4.18 -14.21
N GLN A 18 2.47 -3.68 -14.23
CA GLN A 18 3.60 -4.31 -13.53
C GLN A 18 3.41 -4.31 -12.01
N LEU A 19 2.92 -3.21 -11.43
CA LEU A 19 2.61 -3.11 -10.00
C LEU A 19 1.52 -4.12 -9.62
N GLU A 20 0.41 -4.11 -10.36
CA GLU A 20 -0.73 -5.02 -10.17
C GLU A 20 -0.30 -6.49 -10.19
N SER A 21 0.51 -6.89 -11.17
CA SER A 21 1.05 -8.25 -11.24
C SER A 21 1.96 -8.62 -10.06
N ARG A 22 2.76 -7.66 -9.55
CA ARG A 22 3.62 -7.89 -8.39
C ARG A 22 2.81 -8.03 -7.10
N LEU A 23 1.78 -7.21 -6.92
CA LEU A 23 0.90 -7.28 -5.77
C LEU A 23 0.11 -8.59 -5.76
N ASN A 24 -0.49 -8.94 -6.90
CA ASN A 24 -1.22 -10.20 -7.03
C ASN A 24 -0.31 -11.42 -6.77
N ARG A 25 0.93 -11.41 -7.29
CA ARG A 25 1.90 -12.48 -6.98
C ARG A 25 2.21 -12.54 -5.48
N ARG A 26 2.42 -11.40 -4.83
CA ARG A 26 2.65 -11.34 -3.38
C ARG A 26 1.46 -11.89 -2.60
N GLU A 27 0.23 -11.63 -3.03
CA GLU A 27 -0.98 -12.17 -2.41
C GLU A 27 -1.09 -13.68 -2.59
N LEU A 28 -0.74 -14.21 -3.77
CA LEU A 28 -0.74 -15.65 -4.03
C LEU A 28 0.39 -16.40 -3.29
N ASP A 29 1.54 -15.76 -3.11
CA ASP A 29 2.70 -16.31 -2.41
C ASP A 29 2.62 -16.09 -0.88
N ALA A 30 1.62 -15.36 -0.39
CA ALA A 30 1.43 -15.11 1.03
C ALA A 30 0.89 -16.36 1.74
N ASP A 31 1.26 -16.53 3.01
CA ASP A 31 0.69 -17.57 3.86
C ASP A 31 -0.83 -17.31 4.06
N ASP A 32 -1.60 -18.39 4.16
CA ASP A 32 -3.07 -18.33 4.34
C ASP A 32 -3.47 -17.62 5.66
N GLU A 33 -2.59 -17.64 6.65
CA GLU A 33 -2.80 -16.98 7.95
C GLU A 33 -2.08 -15.62 7.97
N PRO A 34 -2.79 -14.51 8.25
CA PRO A 34 -2.16 -13.21 8.39
C PRO A 34 -1.18 -13.21 9.57
N PRO A 35 -0.09 -12.44 9.52
CA PRO A 35 0.83 -12.31 10.65
C PRO A 35 0.09 -11.78 11.87
N GLU A 36 0.48 -12.25 13.07
CA GLU A 36 -0.08 -11.73 14.31
C GLU A 36 0.12 -10.21 14.40
N PRO A 37 -0.89 -9.45 14.83
CA PRO A 37 -0.77 -8.02 14.99
C PRO A 37 0.30 -7.70 16.04
N THR A 38 1.29 -6.89 15.65
CA THR A 38 2.32 -6.42 16.58
C THR A 38 1.73 -5.38 17.53
N ALA A 39 1.80 -5.64 18.83
CA ALA A 39 1.25 -4.75 19.87
C ALA A 39 1.87 -3.33 19.88
N ASP A 40 3.09 -3.15 19.37
CA ASP A 40 3.78 -1.85 19.33
C ASP A 40 3.22 -0.85 18.29
N GLY A 41 2.32 -1.28 17.41
CA GLY A 41 1.76 -0.45 16.33
C GLY A 41 0.25 -0.19 16.43
N ALA A 42 -0.42 -0.71 17.45
CA ALA A 42 -1.87 -0.58 17.61
C ALA A 42 -2.23 0.69 18.40
N ASP A 43 -2.63 1.73 17.65
CA ASP A 43 -3.61 2.76 17.98
C ASP A 43 -3.44 3.62 19.25
N THR A 44 -2.27 3.68 19.89
CA THR A 44 -2.04 4.71 20.93
C THR A 44 -2.08 6.12 20.34
N GLU A 45 -1.66 6.31 19.08
CA GLU A 45 -1.69 7.60 18.38
C GLU A 45 -3.11 8.04 17.99
N TYR A 46 -4.01 7.10 17.64
CA TYR A 46 -5.38 7.42 17.26
C TYR A 46 -6.26 7.73 18.48
N LEU A 47 -6.01 7.08 19.62
CA LEU A 47 -6.74 7.32 20.87
C LEU A 47 -6.29 8.59 21.62
N ALA A 48 -5.12 9.15 21.30
CA ALA A 48 -4.60 10.34 21.96
C ALA A 48 -5.26 11.66 21.51
N SER A 49 -5.88 11.71 20.33
CA SER A 49 -6.45 12.94 19.77
C SER A 49 -7.80 13.35 20.36
N ASP A 50 -8.55 12.42 20.95
CA ASP A 50 -9.90 12.67 21.46
C ASP A 50 -9.95 12.97 22.98
N GLY A 51 -8.85 12.76 23.70
CA GLY A 51 -8.78 12.86 25.17
C GLY A 51 -8.35 14.22 25.74
N ASP A 52 -7.85 15.15 24.93
CA ASP A 52 -7.19 16.39 25.41
C ASP A 52 -8.06 17.66 25.28
N SER A 53 -9.36 17.52 25.00
CA SER A 53 -10.30 18.66 24.91
C SER A 53 -11.15 18.88 26.17
N ALA A 54 -10.89 18.13 27.25
CA ALA A 54 -11.64 18.20 28.48
C ALA A 54 -10.74 18.33 29.71
N ARG A 55 -10.06 19.47 29.87
CA ARG A 55 -9.60 19.96 31.18
C ARG A 55 -9.29 21.46 31.17
#